data_AF-A0A552WUH6-F1
#
_entry.id   AF-A0A552WUH6-F1
#
_cell.length_a   1.000
_cell.length_b   1.000
_cell.length_c   1.000
_cell.angle_alpha   90.00
_cell.angle_beta   90.00
_cell.angle_gamma   90.00
#
_symmetry.space_group_name_H-M   'P 1'
#
loop_
_entity.id
_entity.type
_entity.pdbx_description
1 polymer ?
#
loop_
_entity_poly.entity_id
_entity_poly.type
_entity_poly.pdbx_seq_one_letter_code
_entity_poly.pdbx_strand_id
1 'polypeptide(L)'
;MSEKLKLVSSVQAINWNRVQDEKDVEVWDRLTGNFWLPEKVPLSNDIQSWATLNEPEKHMTTRVFTGLTLLDTLQGTVGAVSLIPDAVTPHEEAVYTNIAFMESVHAKSYSSIFSTLISSKEIDEAFRWSEENENLQRKAAIVMEYYRGDDPEKRKVASTMLESFLFYSGFYAPMYWSSRAKLTNTADLIRLIIRDEAVHGYYIGYKYQKAVEKAAPQRQQELKDYTFELLYELYENEEQYTEDLYDPLGLTEDVKAFLRYNANKALNNLGYEGLFPKEATAVNPAILSALSPNADENHDFFSGSGSSYVIGKAEATEDDDWDF
;
A
#
# COMPACT_ATOMS: atom_id res chain seq x y z
N MET A 1 2.99 -37.77 29.05
CA MET A 1 1.95 -36.79 29.39
C MET A 1 2.38 -35.49 28.75
N SER A 2 1.54 -34.92 27.88
CA SER A 2 1.79 -33.66 27.18
C SER A 2 1.88 -32.51 28.21
N GLU A 3 2.99 -31.78 28.24
CA GLU A 3 3.09 -30.53 28.99
C GLU A 3 2.11 -29.53 28.37
N LYS A 4 1.09 -29.18 29.15
CA LYS A 4 0.12 -28.15 28.77
C LYS A 4 0.85 -26.81 28.62
N LEU A 5 0.55 -26.10 27.53
CA LEU A 5 0.94 -24.72 27.27
C LEU A 5 0.79 -23.85 28.53
N LYS A 6 1.87 -23.16 28.92
CA LYS A 6 1.79 -22.05 29.87
C LYS A 6 1.07 -20.90 29.19
N LEU A 7 -0.20 -20.69 29.57
CA LEU A 7 -0.91 -19.45 29.27
C LEU A 7 -0.14 -18.28 29.92
N VAL A 8 -0.10 -17.14 29.23
CA VAL A 8 0.57 -15.91 29.66
C VAL A 8 0.19 -15.58 31.10
N SER A 9 1.16 -15.58 32.01
CA SER A 9 0.93 -15.44 33.46
C SER A 9 0.78 -13.98 33.92
N SER A 10 1.12 -13.01 33.07
CA SER A 10 0.99 -11.57 33.35
C SER A 10 1.19 -10.76 32.08
N VAL A 11 0.35 -9.75 31.85
CA VAL A 11 0.56 -8.73 30.80
C VAL A 11 1.66 -7.78 31.26
N GLN A 12 2.60 -7.44 30.37
CA GLN A 12 3.65 -6.46 30.63
C GLN A 12 3.29 -5.13 29.95
N ALA A 13 3.54 -4.01 30.65
CA ALA A 13 3.38 -2.70 30.04
C ALA A 13 4.54 -2.42 29.06
N ILE A 14 4.21 -1.93 27.87
CA ILE A 14 5.20 -1.47 26.89
C ILE A 14 6.01 -0.29 27.45
N ASN A 15 7.33 -0.26 27.21
CA ASN A 15 8.21 0.82 27.63
C ASN A 15 9.01 1.38 26.44
N TRP A 16 8.55 2.51 25.90
CA TRP A 16 9.20 3.22 24.80
C TRP A 16 10.56 3.86 25.17
N ASN A 17 10.95 3.86 26.45
CA ASN A 17 12.30 4.26 26.87
C ASN A 17 13.30 3.08 26.87
N ARG A 18 12.86 1.88 26.50
CA ARG A 18 13.69 0.66 26.41
C ARG A 18 13.31 -0.14 25.16
N VAL A 19 13.80 0.33 24.03
CA VAL A 19 13.50 -0.20 22.69
C VAL A 19 14.47 -1.33 22.35
N GLN A 20 13.95 -2.44 21.81
CA GLN A 20 14.76 -3.60 21.40
C GLN A 20 15.27 -3.51 19.95
N ASP A 21 14.53 -2.83 19.07
CA ASP A 21 14.85 -2.63 17.66
C ASP A 21 14.55 -1.17 17.30
N GLU A 22 15.58 -0.38 16.98
CA GLU A 22 15.42 1.04 16.66
C GLU A 22 14.50 1.29 15.47
N LYS A 23 14.37 0.29 14.57
CA LYS A 23 13.48 0.37 13.42
C LYS A 23 12.01 0.50 13.83
N ASP A 24 11.61 -0.04 14.97
CA ASP A 24 10.24 0.03 15.48
C ASP A 24 9.85 1.49 15.78
N VAL A 25 10.77 2.27 16.34
CA VAL A 25 10.55 3.69 16.65
C VAL A 25 10.57 4.53 15.38
N GLU A 26 11.54 4.31 14.51
CA GLU A 26 11.64 5.03 13.24
C GLU A 26 10.36 4.88 12.41
N VAL A 27 9.84 3.66 12.32
CA VAL A 27 8.62 3.36 11.56
C VAL A 27 7.37 3.87 12.29
N TRP A 28 7.30 3.74 13.61
CA TRP A 28 6.22 4.34 14.40
C TRP A 28 6.12 5.85 14.17
N ASP A 29 7.23 6.57 14.31
CA ASP A 29 7.26 8.03 14.12
C ASP A 29 6.94 8.42 12.68
N ARG A 30 7.43 7.65 11.70
CA ARG A 30 7.12 7.88 10.28
C ARG A 30 5.63 7.71 9.98
N LEU A 31 5.03 6.59 10.36
CA LEU A 31 3.63 6.29 10.06
C LEU A 31 2.69 7.25 10.79
N THR A 32 2.94 7.51 12.08
CA THR A 32 2.10 8.43 12.86
C THR A 32 2.28 9.89 12.43
N GLY A 33 3.49 10.31 12.06
CA GLY A 33 3.75 11.64 11.51
C GLY A 33 3.11 11.85 10.13
N ASN A 34 2.90 10.78 9.38
CA ASN A 34 2.23 10.78 8.09
C ASN A 34 0.69 10.78 8.18
N PHE A 35 0.10 10.67 9.38
CA PHE A 35 -1.34 10.50 9.54
C PHE A 35 -2.20 11.49 8.74
N TRP A 36 -3.17 10.95 8.01
CA TRP A 36 -4.07 11.71 7.17
C TRP A 36 -5.50 11.15 7.24
N LEU A 37 -6.45 11.94 6.74
CA LEU A 37 -7.85 11.56 6.59
C LEU A 37 -8.32 12.03 5.21
N PRO A 38 -9.18 11.28 4.52
CA PRO A 38 -9.62 11.62 3.18
C PRO A 38 -10.35 12.98 3.10
N GLU A 39 -11.01 13.41 4.18
CA GLU A 39 -11.67 14.71 4.27
C GLU A 39 -10.72 15.92 4.09
N LYS A 40 -9.40 15.71 4.22
CA LYS A 40 -8.41 16.78 4.00
C LYS A 40 -8.16 17.06 2.51
N VAL A 41 -8.53 16.13 1.61
CA VAL A 41 -8.31 16.27 0.18
C VAL A 41 -9.60 16.77 -0.51
N PRO A 42 -9.57 17.88 -1.27
CA PRO A 42 -10.77 18.46 -1.87
C PRO A 42 -11.20 17.72 -3.15
N LEU A 43 -11.67 16.48 -3.01
CA LEU A 43 -12.06 15.60 -4.11
C LEU A 43 -13.14 16.19 -5.03
N SER A 44 -13.96 17.12 -4.54
CA SER A 44 -14.98 17.80 -5.35
C SER A 44 -14.41 18.55 -6.56
N ASN A 45 -13.13 18.95 -6.48
CA ASN A 45 -12.45 19.62 -7.59
C ASN A 45 -12.24 18.70 -8.80
N ASP A 46 -12.32 17.38 -8.62
CA ASP A 46 -12.14 16.42 -9.70
C ASP A 46 -13.42 16.16 -10.51
N ILE A 47 -14.60 16.63 -10.06
CA ILE A 47 -15.90 16.41 -10.72
C ILE A 47 -15.87 16.82 -12.20
N GLN A 48 -15.26 17.97 -12.52
CA GLN A 48 -15.17 18.44 -13.91
C GLN A 48 -14.33 17.49 -14.76
N SER A 49 -13.18 17.06 -14.26
CA SER A 49 -12.29 16.15 -14.98
C SER A 49 -12.90 14.75 -15.12
N TRP A 50 -13.61 14.26 -14.10
CA TRP A 50 -14.39 13.03 -14.13
C TRP A 50 -15.47 13.05 -15.23
N ALA A 51 -16.17 14.16 -15.37
CA ALA A 51 -17.20 14.32 -16.42
C ALA A 51 -16.64 14.24 -17.85
N THR A 52 -15.33 14.44 -18.04
CA THR A 52 -14.67 14.29 -19.35
C THR A 52 -14.29 12.86 -19.70
N LEU A 53 -14.36 11.93 -18.74
CA LEU A 53 -14.04 10.52 -18.99
C LEU A 53 -15.18 9.86 -19.76
N ASN A 54 -14.82 8.98 -20.70
CA ASN A 54 -15.79 8.13 -21.37
C ASN A 54 -16.21 6.95 -20.48
N GLU A 55 -17.24 6.22 -20.89
CA GLU A 55 -17.80 5.13 -20.08
C GLU A 55 -16.78 4.01 -19.75
N PRO A 56 -16.00 3.46 -20.71
CA PRO A 56 -14.90 2.55 -20.38
C PRO A 56 -13.91 3.09 -19.34
N GLU A 57 -13.52 4.37 -19.46
CA GLU A 57 -12.58 5.00 -18.52
C GLU A 57 -13.15 5.12 -17.11
N LYS A 58 -14.43 5.51 -16.99
CA LYS A 58 -15.13 5.56 -15.71
C LYS A 58 -15.31 4.17 -15.11
N HIS A 59 -15.75 3.19 -15.90
CA HIS A 59 -15.92 1.81 -15.46
C HIS A 59 -14.61 1.21 -14.94
N MET A 60 -13.51 1.35 -15.70
CA MET A 60 -12.19 0.88 -15.26
C MET A 60 -11.80 1.56 -13.94
N THR A 61 -11.91 2.89 -13.85
CA THR A 61 -11.49 3.64 -12.66
C THR A 61 -12.29 3.25 -11.42
N THR A 62 -13.62 3.14 -11.54
CA THR A 62 -14.49 2.73 -10.42
C THR A 62 -14.18 1.30 -9.96
N ARG A 63 -13.99 0.36 -10.90
CA ARG A 63 -13.66 -1.03 -10.60
C ARG A 63 -12.30 -1.18 -9.96
N VAL A 64 -11.30 -0.43 -10.41
CA VAL A 64 -9.98 -0.35 -9.78
C VAL A 64 -10.09 0.08 -8.32
N PHE A 65 -10.79 1.18 -8.01
CA PHE A 65 -10.94 1.63 -6.63
C PHE A 65 -11.73 0.64 -5.76
N THR A 66 -12.67 -0.08 -6.34
CA THR A 66 -13.41 -1.12 -5.62
C THR A 66 -12.52 -2.33 -5.32
N GLY A 67 -11.67 -2.71 -6.27
CA GLY A 67 -10.64 -3.73 -6.07
C GLY A 67 -9.65 -3.35 -4.97
N LEU A 68 -9.15 -2.12 -4.97
CA LEU A 68 -8.29 -1.61 -3.91
C LEU A 68 -9.00 -1.63 -2.55
N THR A 69 -10.26 -1.16 -2.48
CA THR A 69 -11.08 -1.21 -1.25
C THR A 69 -11.13 -2.62 -0.64
N LEU A 70 -11.27 -3.67 -1.46
CA LEU A 70 -11.26 -5.05 -0.99
C LEU A 70 -9.91 -5.43 -0.36
N LEU A 71 -8.80 -5.06 -1.01
CA LEU A 71 -7.46 -5.40 -0.56
C LEU A 71 -7.09 -4.68 0.74
N ASP A 72 -7.37 -3.38 0.87
CA ASP A 72 -7.17 -2.63 2.13
C ASP A 72 -8.07 -3.18 3.25
N THR A 73 -9.31 -3.59 2.92
CA THR A 73 -10.19 -4.24 3.90
C THR A 73 -9.60 -5.56 4.39
N LEU A 74 -9.07 -6.38 3.47
CA LEU A 74 -8.39 -7.63 3.80
C LEU A 74 -7.15 -7.37 4.68
N GLN A 75 -6.34 -6.37 4.33
CA GLN A 75 -5.12 -6.06 5.04
C GLN A 75 -5.40 -5.52 6.45
N GLY A 76 -6.33 -4.57 6.58
CA GLY A 76 -6.67 -3.95 7.86
C GLY A 76 -7.36 -4.89 8.85
N THR A 77 -8.23 -5.79 8.36
CA THR A 77 -9.06 -6.63 9.23
C THR A 77 -8.50 -8.03 9.46
N VAL A 78 -7.65 -8.53 8.56
CA VAL A 78 -7.07 -9.87 8.63
C VAL A 78 -5.54 -9.81 8.58
N GLY A 79 -4.97 -9.17 7.56
CA GLY A 79 -3.53 -9.18 7.29
C GLY A 79 -2.68 -8.65 8.44
N ALA A 80 -2.72 -7.34 8.67
CA ALA A 80 -1.96 -6.68 9.73
C ALA A 80 -2.26 -7.27 11.12
N VAL A 81 -3.53 -7.62 11.38
CA VAL A 81 -3.94 -8.27 12.64
C VAL A 81 -3.28 -9.63 12.81
N SER A 82 -3.16 -10.41 11.73
CA SER A 82 -2.51 -11.72 11.77
C SER A 82 -1.01 -11.63 12.02
N LEU A 83 -0.35 -10.49 11.77
CA LEU A 83 1.09 -10.32 12.02
C LEU A 83 1.40 -10.03 13.50
N ILE A 84 0.46 -9.49 14.27
CA ILE A 84 0.65 -9.09 15.67
C ILE A 84 1.17 -10.23 16.55
N PRO A 85 0.59 -11.46 16.53
CA PRO A 85 1.06 -12.55 17.38
C PRO A 85 2.50 -13.02 17.07
N ASP A 86 3.03 -12.66 15.90
CA ASP A 86 4.37 -13.03 15.46
C ASP A 86 5.41 -11.93 15.68
N ALA A 87 5.01 -10.80 16.28
CA ALA A 87 5.90 -9.70 16.58
C ALA A 87 7.02 -10.13 17.54
N VAL A 88 8.25 -9.65 17.29
CA VAL A 88 9.41 -9.99 18.13
C VAL A 88 9.56 -9.02 19.29
N THR A 89 8.99 -7.82 19.16
CA THR A 89 8.99 -6.76 20.18
C THR A 89 7.57 -6.28 20.44
N PRO A 90 7.25 -5.78 21.66
CA PRO A 90 5.96 -5.18 21.92
C PRO A 90 5.76 -3.85 21.15
N HIS A 91 6.84 -3.19 20.74
CA HIS A 91 6.81 -1.98 19.91
C HIS A 91 6.39 -2.31 18.48
N GLU A 92 6.80 -3.45 17.95
CA GLU A 92 6.35 -3.97 16.67
C GLU A 92 4.84 -4.28 16.65
N GLU A 93 4.30 -4.85 17.75
CA GLU A 93 2.84 -5.01 17.90
C GLU A 93 2.12 -3.66 17.78
N ALA A 94 2.65 -2.61 18.43
CA ALA A 94 2.07 -1.27 18.34
C ALA A 94 2.12 -0.71 16.91
N VAL A 95 3.22 -0.90 16.18
CA VAL A 95 3.32 -0.52 14.76
C VAL A 95 2.26 -1.25 13.92
N TYR A 96 2.08 -2.56 14.10
CA TYR A 96 1.05 -3.31 13.37
C TYR A 96 -0.37 -2.84 13.67
N THR A 97 -0.67 -2.39 14.90
CA THR A 97 -1.98 -1.78 15.19
C THR A 97 -2.20 -0.46 14.46
N ASN A 98 -1.14 0.33 14.25
CA ASN A 98 -1.23 1.55 13.45
C ASN A 98 -1.46 1.24 11.97
N ILE A 99 -0.73 0.27 11.42
CA ILE A 99 -0.93 -0.23 10.05
C ILE A 99 -2.38 -0.65 9.87
N ALA A 100 -2.89 -1.56 10.73
CA ALA A 100 -4.27 -2.03 10.66
C ALA A 100 -5.32 -0.89 10.67
N PHE A 101 -5.07 0.16 11.46
CA PHE A 101 -5.91 1.35 11.47
C PHE A 101 -5.81 2.15 10.16
N MET A 102 -4.60 2.37 9.64
CA MET A 102 -4.39 3.11 8.40
C MET A 102 -4.99 2.41 7.18
N GLU A 103 -4.94 1.08 7.11
CA GLU A 103 -5.68 0.30 6.10
C GLU A 103 -7.19 0.61 6.10
N SER A 104 -7.77 0.83 7.29
CA SER A 104 -9.18 1.23 7.39
C SER A 104 -9.42 2.67 6.91
N VAL A 105 -8.42 3.55 7.08
CA VAL A 105 -8.43 4.91 6.50
C VAL A 105 -8.33 4.84 4.97
N HIS A 106 -7.46 3.98 4.43
CA HIS A 106 -7.32 3.74 3.00
C HIS A 106 -8.65 3.24 2.40
N ALA A 107 -9.23 2.17 2.97
CA ALA A 107 -10.52 1.63 2.53
C ALA A 107 -11.64 2.69 2.55
N LYS A 108 -11.71 3.52 3.60
CA LYS A 108 -12.67 4.62 3.71
C LYS A 108 -12.43 5.73 2.67
N SER A 109 -11.17 5.94 2.27
CA SER A 109 -10.81 6.99 1.31
C SER A 109 -11.43 6.75 -0.07
N TYR A 110 -11.49 5.50 -0.54
CA TYR A 110 -12.19 5.14 -1.79
C TYR A 110 -13.69 5.45 -1.72
N SER A 111 -14.33 5.20 -0.57
CA SER A 111 -15.72 5.60 -0.36
C SER A 111 -15.93 7.11 -0.44
N SER A 112 -14.91 7.90 -0.05
CA SER A 112 -14.93 9.36 -0.16
C SER A 112 -14.81 9.80 -1.63
N ILE A 113 -14.01 9.11 -2.44
CA ILE A 113 -13.95 9.28 -3.90
C ILE A 113 -15.30 8.95 -4.53
N PHE A 114 -15.86 7.78 -4.21
CA PHE A 114 -17.13 7.33 -4.77
C PHE A 114 -18.28 8.28 -4.48
N SER A 115 -18.49 8.65 -3.22
CA SER A 115 -19.56 9.57 -2.82
C SER A 115 -19.45 10.96 -3.44
N THR A 116 -18.26 11.32 -3.93
CA THR A 116 -18.03 12.60 -4.62
C THR A 116 -18.28 12.51 -6.13
N LEU A 117 -17.89 11.41 -6.78
CA LEU A 117 -17.80 11.34 -8.24
C LEU A 117 -18.93 10.54 -8.91
N ILE A 118 -19.54 9.58 -8.22
CA ILE A 118 -20.51 8.65 -8.81
C ILE A 118 -21.79 8.49 -7.97
N SER A 119 -22.85 7.98 -8.58
CA SER A 119 -24.12 7.74 -7.92
C SER A 119 -24.09 6.47 -7.06
N SER A 120 -24.97 6.37 -6.06
CA SER A 120 -25.10 5.17 -5.23
C SER A 120 -25.37 3.90 -6.05
N LYS A 121 -26.10 4.02 -7.16
CA LYS A 121 -26.35 2.89 -8.05
C LYS A 121 -25.06 2.36 -8.70
N GLU A 122 -24.20 3.27 -9.19
CA GLU A 122 -22.90 2.90 -9.77
C GLU A 122 -21.96 2.30 -8.71
N ILE A 123 -22.04 2.78 -7.46
CA ILE A 123 -21.32 2.20 -6.32
C ILE A 123 -21.77 0.75 -6.12
N ASP A 124 -23.07 0.50 -5.96
CA ASP A 124 -23.61 -0.84 -5.73
C ASP A 124 -23.23 -1.82 -6.86
N GLU A 125 -23.27 -1.36 -8.11
CA GLU A 125 -22.85 -2.14 -9.28
C GLU A 125 -21.35 -2.48 -9.26
N ALA A 126 -20.50 -1.55 -8.84
CA ALA A 126 -19.07 -1.78 -8.74
C ALA A 126 -18.69 -2.74 -7.61
N PHE A 127 -19.30 -2.59 -6.42
CA PHE A 127 -19.12 -3.52 -5.30
C PHE A 127 -19.59 -4.93 -5.66
N ARG A 128 -20.76 -5.05 -6.30
CA ARG A 128 -21.22 -6.34 -6.81
C ARG A 128 -20.24 -6.95 -7.81
N TRP A 129 -19.73 -6.16 -8.77
CA TRP A 129 -18.71 -6.64 -9.70
C TRP A 129 -17.46 -7.16 -8.97
N SER A 130 -17.05 -6.51 -7.87
CA SER A 130 -15.87 -6.94 -7.12
C SER A 130 -16.05 -8.28 -6.41
N GLU A 131 -17.27 -8.60 -5.97
CA GLU A 131 -17.63 -9.89 -5.39
C GLU A 131 -17.70 -11.00 -6.45
N GLU A 132 -18.08 -10.66 -7.68
CA GLU A 132 -18.26 -11.61 -8.79
C GLU A 132 -17.00 -11.77 -9.67
N ASN A 133 -16.01 -10.85 -9.61
CA ASN A 133 -14.80 -10.93 -10.43
C ASN A 133 -13.85 -12.04 -9.92
N GLU A 134 -13.66 -13.06 -10.74
CA GLU A 134 -12.89 -14.27 -10.39
C GLU A 134 -11.42 -13.96 -10.04
N ASN A 135 -10.74 -13.10 -10.81
CA ASN A 135 -9.33 -12.79 -10.60
C ASN A 135 -9.08 -11.95 -9.32
N LEU A 136 -10.00 -11.05 -8.99
CA LEU A 136 -9.97 -10.28 -7.74
C LEU A 136 -10.25 -11.16 -6.52
N GLN A 137 -11.26 -12.03 -6.60
CA GLN A 137 -11.54 -12.98 -5.52
C GLN A 137 -10.41 -14.00 -5.34
N ARG A 138 -9.77 -14.43 -6.45
CA ARG A 138 -8.66 -15.38 -6.42
C ARG A 138 -7.43 -14.81 -5.70
N LYS A 139 -6.96 -13.60 -6.05
CA LYS A 139 -5.83 -12.99 -5.31
C LYS A 139 -6.14 -12.81 -3.83
N ALA A 140 -7.37 -12.41 -3.49
CA ALA A 140 -7.79 -12.23 -2.10
C ALA A 140 -7.79 -13.58 -1.35
N ALA A 141 -8.26 -14.65 -2.01
CA ALA A 141 -8.26 -15.99 -1.45
C ALA A 141 -6.84 -16.53 -1.21
N ILE A 142 -5.94 -16.38 -2.19
CA ILE A 142 -4.52 -16.78 -2.07
C ILE A 142 -3.88 -16.10 -0.85
N VAL A 143 -3.99 -14.78 -0.75
CA VAL A 143 -3.40 -14.02 0.36
C VAL A 143 -4.05 -14.40 1.71
N MET A 144 -5.38 -14.58 1.73
CA MET A 144 -6.12 -14.97 2.94
C MET A 144 -5.74 -16.37 3.44
N GLU A 145 -5.45 -17.32 2.54
CA GLU A 145 -4.97 -18.65 2.91
C GLU A 145 -3.68 -18.56 3.73
N TYR A 146 -2.74 -17.71 3.30
CA TYR A 146 -1.49 -17.53 4.03
C TYR A 146 -1.67 -16.81 5.36
N TYR A 147 -2.55 -15.79 5.44
CA TYR A 147 -2.88 -15.15 6.71
C TYR A 147 -3.51 -16.07 7.74
N ARG A 148 -4.18 -17.13 7.30
CA ARG A 148 -4.74 -18.18 8.16
C ARG A 148 -3.77 -19.33 8.45
N GLY A 149 -2.64 -19.38 7.76
CA GLY A 149 -1.62 -20.40 7.94
C GLY A 149 -0.81 -20.22 9.22
N ASP A 150 -0.15 -21.30 9.66
CA ASP A 150 0.61 -21.34 10.91
C ASP A 150 2.07 -20.85 10.77
N ASP A 151 2.48 -20.37 9.58
CA ASP A 151 3.86 -20.01 9.26
C ASP A 151 4.05 -18.47 9.30
N PRO A 152 4.73 -17.92 10.32
CA PRO A 152 4.92 -16.47 10.48
C PRO A 152 5.67 -15.79 9.33
N GLU A 153 6.69 -16.46 8.78
CA GLU A 153 7.49 -15.85 7.72
C GLU A 153 6.71 -15.84 6.40
N LYS A 154 5.95 -16.90 6.10
CA LYS A 154 5.08 -16.94 4.91
C LYS A 154 3.97 -15.88 4.98
N ARG A 155 3.42 -15.61 6.16
CA ARG A 155 2.48 -14.48 6.39
C ARG A 155 3.11 -13.13 6.03
N LYS A 156 4.35 -12.88 6.48
CA LYS A 156 5.07 -11.64 6.16
C LYS A 156 5.40 -11.53 4.66
N VAL A 157 5.72 -12.64 3.98
CA VAL A 157 5.89 -12.66 2.52
C VAL A 157 4.59 -12.29 1.81
N ALA A 158 3.47 -12.95 2.13
CA ALA A 158 2.18 -12.66 1.53
C ALA A 158 1.76 -11.20 1.75
N SER A 159 1.96 -10.67 2.95
CA SER A 159 1.69 -9.26 3.26
C SER A 159 2.58 -8.32 2.48
N THR A 160 3.88 -8.60 2.36
CA THR A 160 4.78 -7.76 1.58
C THR A 160 4.41 -7.76 0.09
N MET A 161 3.97 -8.91 -0.45
CA MET A 161 3.47 -8.99 -1.83
C MET A 161 2.17 -8.21 -2.03
N LEU A 162 1.27 -8.20 -1.05
CA LEU A 162 0.06 -7.38 -1.10
C LEU A 162 0.42 -5.89 -1.18
N GLU A 163 1.17 -5.41 -0.18
CA GLU A 163 1.53 -4.01 0.07
C GLU A 163 2.44 -3.43 -1.04
N SER A 164 3.40 -4.22 -1.53
CA SER A 164 4.43 -3.75 -2.46
C SER A 164 4.22 -4.17 -3.92
N PHE A 165 3.21 -4.98 -4.22
CA PHE A 165 2.98 -5.49 -5.59
C PHE A 165 1.50 -5.51 -6.00
N LEU A 166 0.61 -6.18 -5.27
CA LEU A 166 -0.78 -6.40 -5.72
C LEU A 166 -1.61 -5.12 -5.84
N PHE A 167 -1.39 -4.13 -4.97
CA PHE A 167 -2.08 -2.84 -5.09
C PHE A 167 -1.68 -2.06 -6.36
N TYR A 168 -0.51 -2.35 -6.96
CA TYR A 168 0.05 -1.54 -8.02
C TYR A 168 -0.61 -1.75 -9.40
N SER A 169 -1.35 -2.84 -9.63
CA SER A 169 -2.25 -2.90 -10.79
C SER A 169 -3.36 -1.86 -10.68
N GLY A 170 -3.81 -1.52 -9.47
CA GLY A 170 -4.80 -0.47 -9.23
C GLY A 170 -4.20 0.94 -9.16
N PHE A 171 -3.06 1.12 -8.49
CA PHE A 171 -2.40 2.44 -8.38
C PHE A 171 -1.95 3.02 -9.73
N TYR A 172 -1.84 2.20 -10.77
CA TYR A 172 -1.54 2.69 -12.12
C TYR A 172 -2.58 3.70 -12.63
N ALA A 173 -3.88 3.41 -12.47
CA ALA A 173 -4.96 4.24 -13.02
C ALA A 173 -4.94 5.71 -12.52
N PRO A 174 -4.92 6.01 -11.21
CA PRO A 174 -4.88 7.40 -10.74
C PRO A 174 -3.58 8.12 -11.15
N MET A 175 -2.44 7.42 -11.23
CA MET A 175 -1.19 8.03 -11.72
C MET A 175 -1.24 8.32 -13.23
N TYR A 176 -1.86 7.42 -13.99
CA TYR A 176 -2.15 7.62 -15.42
C TYR A 176 -3.03 8.85 -15.66
N TRP A 177 -4.09 9.01 -14.86
CA TRP A 177 -4.95 10.20 -14.93
C TRP A 177 -4.22 11.47 -14.52
N SER A 178 -3.44 11.42 -13.43
CA SER A 178 -2.66 12.56 -12.97
C SER A 178 -1.67 13.04 -14.03
N SER A 179 -1.01 12.13 -14.75
CA SER A 179 -0.09 12.48 -15.85
C SER A 179 -0.76 13.19 -17.03
N ARG A 180 -2.10 13.19 -17.07
CA ARG A 180 -2.96 13.84 -18.08
C ARG A 180 -3.78 14.99 -17.49
N ALA A 181 -3.41 15.48 -16.30
CA ALA A 181 -4.13 16.52 -15.57
C ALA A 181 -5.63 16.20 -15.36
N LYS A 182 -5.96 14.92 -15.14
CA LYS A 182 -7.30 14.46 -14.75
C LYS A 182 -7.23 13.82 -13.37
N LEU A 183 -8.30 13.97 -12.58
CA LEU A 183 -8.43 13.38 -11.25
C LEU A 183 -7.20 13.65 -10.35
N THR A 184 -6.66 14.87 -10.37
CA THR A 184 -5.40 15.20 -9.71
C THR A 184 -5.53 15.15 -8.19
N ASN A 185 -6.67 15.57 -7.62
CA ASN A 185 -6.91 15.51 -6.18
C ASN A 185 -7.08 14.05 -5.72
N THR A 186 -7.72 13.23 -6.54
CA THR A 186 -7.82 11.78 -6.33
C THR A 186 -6.42 11.17 -6.36
N ALA A 187 -5.55 11.57 -7.29
CA ALA A 187 -4.16 11.12 -7.31
C ALA A 187 -3.37 11.57 -6.07
N ASP A 188 -3.60 12.78 -5.56
CA ASP A 188 -3.00 13.24 -4.29
C ASP A 188 -3.40 12.37 -3.11
N LEU A 189 -4.69 12.02 -3.02
CA LEU A 189 -5.18 11.07 -2.01
C LEU A 189 -4.50 9.71 -2.17
N ILE A 190 -4.37 9.18 -3.39
CA ILE A 190 -3.70 7.90 -3.64
C ILE A 190 -2.20 7.97 -3.31
N ARG A 191 -1.53 9.12 -3.50
CA ARG A 191 -0.13 9.28 -3.08
C ARG A 191 0.05 9.17 -1.56
N LEU A 192 -0.93 9.61 -0.78
CA LEU A 192 -0.91 9.43 0.67
C LEU A 192 -0.96 7.94 1.02
N ILE A 193 -1.83 7.16 0.34
CA ILE A 193 -1.87 5.69 0.48
C ILE A 193 -0.52 5.07 0.08
N ILE A 194 -0.01 5.37 -1.13
CA ILE A 194 1.26 4.81 -1.62
C ILE A 194 2.43 5.11 -0.68
N ARG A 195 2.45 6.28 -0.07
CA ARG A 195 3.48 6.66 0.92
C ARG A 195 3.43 5.78 2.16
N ASP A 196 2.23 5.40 2.60
CA ASP A 196 2.03 4.54 3.78
C ASP A 196 2.36 3.07 3.42
N GLU A 197 1.82 2.55 2.31
CA GLU A 197 2.10 1.21 1.75
C GLU A 197 3.60 0.95 1.51
N ALA A 198 4.33 1.97 1.04
CA ALA A 198 5.77 1.87 0.86
C ALA A 198 6.51 1.62 2.19
N VAL A 199 6.04 2.23 3.29
CA VAL A 199 6.60 2.02 4.63
C VAL A 199 6.15 0.68 5.19
N HIS A 200 4.89 0.28 4.98
CA HIS A 200 4.37 -1.02 5.40
C HIS A 200 5.17 -2.18 4.77
N GLY A 201 5.27 -2.18 3.44
CA GLY A 201 6.02 -3.19 2.69
C GLY A 201 7.50 -3.24 3.07
N TYR A 202 8.12 -2.08 3.29
CA TYR A 202 9.49 -2.01 3.80
C TYR A 202 9.62 -2.62 5.21
N TYR A 203 8.75 -2.23 6.14
CA TYR A 203 8.85 -2.66 7.54
C TYR A 203 8.56 -4.14 7.72
N ILE A 204 7.50 -4.65 7.08
CA ILE A 204 7.15 -6.08 7.12
C ILE A 204 8.24 -6.92 6.44
N GLY A 205 8.76 -6.45 5.30
CA GLY A 205 9.90 -7.08 4.63
C GLY A 205 11.18 -7.06 5.46
N TYR A 206 11.47 -5.98 6.17
CA TYR A 206 12.58 -5.91 7.12
C TYR A 206 12.41 -6.94 8.26
N LYS A 207 11.23 -7.03 8.87
CA LYS A 207 10.95 -8.02 9.94
C LYS A 207 11.08 -9.45 9.43
N TYR A 208 10.66 -9.72 8.20
CA TYR A 208 10.90 -10.99 7.52
C TYR A 208 12.41 -11.28 7.41
N GLN A 209 13.21 -10.34 6.90
CA GLN A 209 14.66 -10.51 6.78
C GLN A 209 15.33 -10.80 8.13
N LYS A 210 14.93 -10.10 9.21
CA LYS A 210 15.43 -10.35 10.58
C LYS A 210 15.12 -11.77 11.08
N ALA A 211 14.01 -12.37 10.65
CA ALA A 211 13.67 -13.76 10.96
C ALA A 211 14.52 -14.73 10.14
N VAL A 212 14.64 -14.49 8.83
CA VAL A 212 15.44 -15.31 7.89
C VAL A 212 16.92 -15.35 8.27
N GLU A 213 17.51 -14.23 8.71
CA GLU A 213 18.90 -14.13 9.19
C GLU A 213 19.20 -15.14 10.32
N LYS A 214 18.21 -15.46 11.15
CA LYS A 214 18.34 -16.37 12.30
C LYS A 214 17.98 -17.81 11.94
N ALA A 215 17.41 -18.06 10.76
CA ALA A 215 16.95 -19.37 10.34
C ALA A 215 18.12 -20.24 9.83
N ALA A 216 17.96 -21.57 9.92
CA ALA A 216 18.91 -22.50 9.34
C ALA A 216 18.95 -22.40 7.79
N PRO A 217 20.07 -22.71 7.12
CA PRO A 217 20.20 -22.56 5.66
C PRO A 217 19.10 -23.27 4.86
N GLN A 218 18.62 -24.43 5.32
CA GLN A 218 17.53 -25.16 4.68
C GLN A 218 16.22 -24.37 4.70
N ARG A 219 15.92 -23.69 5.81
CA ARG A 219 14.72 -22.87 5.97
C ARG A 219 14.82 -21.56 5.17
N GLN A 220 16.01 -20.97 5.10
CA GLN A 220 16.24 -19.80 4.24
C GLN A 220 15.96 -20.13 2.77
N GLN A 221 16.43 -21.30 2.30
CA GLN A 221 16.16 -21.76 0.94
C GLN A 221 14.65 -22.07 0.73
N GLU A 222 14.01 -22.77 1.67
CA GLU A 222 12.56 -23.04 1.61
C GLU A 222 11.75 -21.74 1.48
N LEU A 223 12.05 -20.74 2.30
CA LEU A 223 11.34 -19.46 2.28
C LEU A 223 11.61 -18.67 0.99
N LYS A 224 12.83 -18.77 0.44
CA LYS A 224 13.15 -18.19 -0.86
C LYS A 224 12.33 -18.85 -1.96
N ASP A 225 12.36 -20.18 -2.05
CA ASP A 225 11.62 -20.92 -3.09
C ASP A 225 10.12 -20.60 -3.01
N TYR A 226 9.56 -20.62 -1.79
CA TYR A 226 8.18 -20.21 -1.52
C TYR A 226 7.88 -18.78 -2.00
N THR A 227 8.76 -17.82 -1.71
CA THR A 227 8.56 -16.42 -2.09
C THR A 227 8.43 -16.26 -3.60
N PHE A 228 9.27 -16.97 -4.36
CA PHE A 228 9.23 -16.93 -5.82
C PHE A 228 8.00 -17.68 -6.36
N GLU A 229 7.66 -18.85 -5.82
CA GLU A 229 6.45 -19.59 -6.19
C GLU A 229 5.18 -18.75 -6.00
N LEU A 230 5.04 -18.10 -4.83
CA LEU A 230 3.91 -17.22 -4.55
C LEU A 230 3.89 -16.01 -5.51
N LEU A 231 5.04 -15.41 -5.78
CA LEU A 231 5.11 -14.30 -6.73
C LEU A 231 4.64 -14.73 -8.12
N TYR A 232 5.06 -15.91 -8.62
CA TYR A 232 4.62 -16.40 -9.92
C TYR A 232 3.11 -16.61 -9.96
N GLU A 233 2.54 -17.27 -8.95
CA GLU A 233 1.09 -17.50 -8.89
C GLU A 233 0.30 -16.18 -8.86
N LEU A 234 0.71 -15.24 -8.02
CA LEU A 234 0.09 -13.93 -7.92
C LEU A 234 0.25 -13.12 -9.21
N TYR A 235 1.43 -13.16 -9.84
CA TYR A 235 1.71 -12.45 -11.07
C TYR A 235 0.85 -12.98 -12.24
N GLU A 236 0.73 -14.30 -12.41
CA GLU A 236 -0.15 -14.90 -13.43
C GLU A 236 -1.62 -14.51 -13.24
N ASN A 237 -2.09 -14.41 -12.00
CA ASN A 237 -3.44 -13.93 -11.70
C ASN A 237 -3.58 -12.41 -11.96
N GLU A 238 -2.57 -11.61 -11.60
CA GLU A 238 -2.58 -10.17 -11.85
C GLU A 238 -2.54 -9.81 -13.33
N GLU A 239 -1.90 -10.62 -14.18
CA GLU A 239 -1.93 -10.42 -15.63
C GLU A 239 -3.37 -10.52 -16.16
N GLN A 240 -4.11 -11.55 -15.74
CA GLN A 240 -5.52 -11.73 -16.12
C GLN A 240 -6.42 -10.64 -15.53
N TYR A 241 -6.21 -10.27 -14.25
CA TYR A 241 -6.95 -9.16 -13.64
C TYR A 241 -6.70 -7.82 -14.35
N THR A 242 -5.46 -7.62 -14.81
CA THR A 242 -5.07 -6.42 -15.55
C THR A 242 -5.75 -6.39 -16.92
N GLU A 243 -5.77 -7.50 -17.64
CA GLU A 243 -6.48 -7.64 -18.92
C GLU A 243 -7.98 -7.34 -18.75
N ASP A 244 -8.63 -7.92 -17.74
CA ASP A 244 -10.05 -7.69 -17.41
C ASP A 244 -10.41 -6.20 -17.24
N LEU A 245 -9.49 -5.41 -16.68
CA LEU A 245 -9.71 -3.99 -16.38
C LEU A 245 -9.27 -3.05 -17.50
N TYR A 246 -8.12 -3.32 -18.11
CA TYR A 246 -7.38 -2.34 -18.90
C TYR A 246 -7.37 -2.61 -20.41
N ASP A 247 -7.77 -3.80 -20.87
CA ASP A 247 -7.86 -4.12 -22.30
C ASP A 247 -8.76 -3.14 -23.07
N PRO A 248 -9.94 -2.74 -22.58
CA PRO A 248 -10.79 -1.78 -23.28
C PRO A 248 -10.15 -0.40 -23.50
N LEU A 249 -9.12 -0.07 -22.71
CA LEU A 249 -8.37 1.19 -22.81
C LEU A 249 -7.03 1.01 -23.52
N GLY A 250 -6.62 -0.22 -23.85
CA GLY A 250 -5.31 -0.53 -24.44
C GLY A 250 -4.12 -0.24 -23.52
N LEU A 251 -4.33 -0.27 -22.20
CA LEU A 251 -3.30 0.06 -21.20
C LEU A 251 -2.62 -1.17 -20.56
N THR A 252 -3.09 -2.38 -20.90
CA THR A 252 -2.66 -3.64 -20.29
C THR A 252 -1.14 -3.83 -20.26
N GLU A 253 -0.45 -3.60 -21.38
CA GLU A 253 0.99 -3.83 -21.44
C GLU A 253 1.79 -2.81 -20.61
N ASP A 254 1.32 -1.57 -20.52
CA ASP A 254 1.93 -0.56 -19.64
C ASP A 254 1.75 -0.95 -18.16
N VAL A 255 0.56 -1.44 -17.79
CA VAL A 255 0.26 -1.90 -16.43
C VAL A 255 1.07 -3.15 -16.10
N LYS A 256 1.23 -4.10 -17.03
CA LYS A 256 2.09 -5.28 -16.83
C LYS A 256 3.56 -4.92 -16.65
N ALA A 257 4.07 -3.91 -17.37
CA ALA A 257 5.41 -3.38 -17.13
C ALA A 257 5.54 -2.75 -15.73
N PHE A 258 4.49 -2.04 -15.29
CA PHE A 258 4.41 -1.49 -13.94
C PHE A 258 4.31 -2.56 -12.84
N LEU A 259 3.58 -3.65 -13.09
CA LEU A 259 3.52 -4.82 -12.21
C LEU A 259 4.90 -5.44 -12.03
N ARG A 260 5.63 -5.71 -13.11
CA ARG A 260 7.00 -6.26 -13.04
C ARG A 260 7.95 -5.33 -12.28
N TYR A 261 7.82 -4.02 -12.48
CA TYR A 261 8.60 -3.02 -11.75
C TYR A 261 8.37 -3.10 -10.23
N ASN A 262 7.10 -3.22 -9.80
CA ASN A 262 6.76 -3.31 -8.37
C ASN A 262 6.99 -4.71 -7.78
N ALA A 263 6.89 -5.78 -8.57
CA ALA A 263 7.30 -7.12 -8.16
C ALA A 263 8.78 -7.15 -7.74
N ASN A 264 9.66 -6.49 -8.50
CA ASN A 264 11.06 -6.34 -8.12
C ASN A 264 11.23 -5.55 -6.81
N LYS A 265 10.40 -4.52 -6.56
CA LYS A 265 10.42 -3.80 -5.28
C LYS A 265 9.99 -4.67 -4.12
N ALA A 266 8.93 -5.47 -4.27
CA ALA A 266 8.48 -6.41 -3.25
C ALA A 266 9.56 -7.45 -2.91
N LEU A 267 10.23 -8.01 -3.92
CA LEU A 267 11.37 -8.92 -3.73
C LEU A 267 12.52 -8.24 -2.98
N ASN A 268 12.87 -7.00 -3.36
CA ASN A 268 13.92 -6.24 -2.68
C ASN A 268 13.56 -5.96 -1.21
N ASN A 269 12.29 -5.66 -0.91
CA ASN A 269 11.81 -5.48 0.47
C ASN A 269 11.97 -6.77 1.30
N LEU A 270 11.88 -7.94 0.67
CA LEU A 270 12.12 -9.25 1.29
C LEU A 270 13.61 -9.66 1.30
N GLY A 271 14.51 -8.82 0.79
CA GLY A 271 15.96 -9.09 0.76
C GLY A 271 16.40 -9.98 -0.41
N TYR A 272 15.56 -10.14 -1.43
CA TYR A 272 15.86 -10.91 -2.64
C TYR A 272 16.18 -10.01 -3.82
N GLU A 273 16.92 -10.56 -4.79
CA GLU A 273 17.18 -9.88 -6.06
C GLU A 273 15.91 -9.83 -6.91
N GLY A 274 15.78 -8.75 -7.69
CA GLY A 274 14.68 -8.60 -8.65
C GLY A 274 14.68 -9.72 -9.69
N LEU A 275 13.48 -10.23 -9.99
CA LEU A 275 13.25 -11.28 -10.97
C LEU A 275 13.24 -10.76 -12.42
N PHE A 276 12.62 -9.60 -12.64
CA PHE A 276 12.37 -9.08 -13.98
C PHE A 276 13.50 -8.15 -14.46
N PRO A 277 13.97 -8.29 -15.71
CA PRO A 277 15.02 -7.44 -16.24
C PRO A 277 14.55 -6.00 -16.49
N LYS A 278 15.50 -5.08 -16.70
CA LYS A 278 15.23 -3.64 -16.86
C LYS A 278 14.30 -3.35 -18.04
N GLU A 279 14.43 -4.11 -19.13
CA GLU A 279 13.65 -3.94 -20.35
C GLU A 279 12.18 -4.33 -20.11
N ALA A 280 11.92 -5.33 -19.28
CA ALA A 280 10.57 -5.76 -18.93
C ALA A 280 9.89 -4.84 -17.90
N THR A 281 10.65 -3.97 -17.24
CA THR A 281 10.21 -3.08 -16.15
C THR A 281 10.23 -1.61 -16.59
N ALA A 282 10.18 -1.36 -17.91
CA ALA A 282 10.24 -0.03 -18.51
C ALA A 282 8.90 0.72 -18.35
N VAL A 283 8.72 1.35 -17.19
CA VAL A 283 7.55 2.19 -16.88
C VAL A 283 7.71 3.56 -17.55
N ASN A 284 6.62 4.10 -18.11
CA ASN A 284 6.61 5.44 -18.67
C ASN A 284 7.06 6.49 -17.62
N PRO A 285 8.06 7.34 -17.93
CA PRO A 285 8.56 8.35 -16.99
C PRO A 285 7.48 9.29 -16.43
N ALA A 286 6.41 9.56 -17.18
CA ALA A 286 5.31 10.39 -16.71
C ALA A 286 4.54 9.74 -15.54
N ILE A 287 4.43 8.41 -15.53
CA ILE A 287 3.83 7.65 -14.42
C ILE A 287 4.76 7.67 -13.22
N LEU A 288 6.07 7.47 -13.43
CA LEU A 288 7.07 7.53 -12.36
C LEU A 288 7.14 8.93 -11.71
N SER A 289 7.05 9.99 -12.52
CA SER A 289 6.97 11.36 -12.00
C SER A 289 5.68 11.61 -11.23
N ALA A 290 4.56 10.99 -11.64
CA ALA A 290 3.29 11.13 -10.93
C ALA A 290 3.30 10.41 -9.57
N LEU A 291 4.09 9.35 -9.38
CA LEU A 291 4.24 8.65 -8.09
C LEU A 291 4.95 9.47 -7.01
N SER A 292 5.73 10.47 -7.41
CA SER A 292 6.51 11.29 -6.49
C SER A 292 6.51 12.74 -6.96
N PRO A 293 5.42 13.51 -6.75
CA PRO A 293 5.55 14.95 -6.76
C PRO A 293 6.56 15.28 -5.66
N ASN A 294 7.62 15.99 -6.03
CA ASN A 294 8.67 16.38 -5.10
C ASN A 294 8.03 16.98 -3.83
N ALA A 295 8.68 16.82 -2.68
CA ALA A 295 8.30 17.47 -1.42
C ALA A 295 8.18 19.02 -1.53
N ASP A 296 8.55 19.58 -2.68
CA ASP A 296 8.53 20.99 -3.07
C ASP A 296 7.32 21.38 -3.96
N GLU A 297 6.25 20.59 -4.04
CA GLU A 297 4.98 21.14 -4.54
C GLU A 297 4.49 22.21 -3.55
N ASN A 298 4.89 23.45 -3.84
CA ASN A 298 4.27 24.64 -3.26
C ASN A 298 2.79 24.61 -3.62
N HIS A 299 1.97 24.10 -2.72
CA HIS A 299 0.54 24.34 -2.77
C HIS A 299 0.33 25.85 -2.68
N ASP A 300 -0.33 26.44 -3.67
CA ASP A 300 -0.88 27.78 -3.51
C ASP A 300 -1.82 27.71 -2.31
N PHE A 301 -1.80 28.73 -1.44
CA PHE A 301 -2.54 28.78 -0.17
C PHE A 301 -4.05 28.47 -0.33
N PHE A 302 -4.56 28.56 -1.56
CA PHE A 302 -5.94 28.29 -1.96
C PHE A 302 -6.20 26.92 -2.61
N SER A 303 -5.18 26.09 -2.91
CA SER A 303 -5.30 24.92 -3.78
C SER A 303 -5.16 23.54 -3.11
N GLY A 304 -5.10 23.45 -1.78
CA GLY A 304 -5.15 22.16 -1.06
C GLY A 304 -4.06 22.00 0.01
N SER A 305 -4.30 21.09 0.94
CA SER A 305 -3.33 20.73 1.98
C SER A 305 -2.22 19.87 1.40
N GLY A 306 -0.97 20.32 1.54
CA GLY A 306 0.17 19.58 1.01
C GLY A 306 0.43 18.24 1.65
N SER A 307 1.11 17.39 0.88
CA SER A 307 1.50 16.02 1.23
C SER A 307 2.58 15.94 2.32
N SER A 308 3.14 17.09 2.72
CA SER A 308 4.13 17.21 3.79
C SER A 308 3.75 18.31 4.78
N TYR A 309 3.90 18.03 6.08
CA TYR A 309 3.83 19.03 7.13
C TYR A 309 5.24 19.57 7.36
N VAL A 310 5.51 20.80 6.94
CA VAL A 310 6.77 21.47 7.29
C VAL A 310 6.57 22.13 8.65
N ILE A 311 7.16 21.54 9.70
CA ILE A 311 7.29 22.24 10.98
C ILE A 311 8.34 23.34 10.77
N GLY A 312 7.86 24.57 10.55
CA GLY A 312 8.74 25.73 10.47
C GLY A 312 9.56 25.86 11.74
N LYS A 313 10.88 25.94 11.61
CA LYS A 313 11.73 26.40 12.72
C LYS A 313 11.51 27.89 12.87
N ALA A 314 10.89 28.28 13.97
CA ALA A 314 10.83 29.68 14.37
C ALA A 314 12.17 30.03 15.02
N GLU A 315 12.90 30.96 14.41
CA GLU A 315 14.04 31.62 15.02
C GLU A 315 13.63 33.05 15.35
N ALA A 316 14.07 33.53 16.51
CA ALA A 316 13.87 34.93 16.88
C ALA A 316 14.78 35.78 16.00
N THR A 317 14.25 36.87 15.46
CA THR A 317 15.07 37.86 14.75
C THR A 317 16.15 38.39 15.68
N GLU A 318 17.39 38.42 15.20
CA GLU A 318 18.52 39.05 15.87
C GLU A 318 18.66 40.51 15.39
N ASP A 319 19.31 41.36 16.18
CA ASP A 319 19.48 42.78 15.81
C ASP A 319 20.27 42.93 14.48
N ASP A 320 21.16 41.98 14.19
CA ASP A 320 21.97 41.91 12.96
C ASP A 320 21.11 41.66 11.70
N ASP A 321 19.88 41.15 11.83
CA ASP A 321 18.93 40.98 10.72
C ASP A 321 18.38 42.34 10.21
N TRP A 322 18.62 43.41 10.96
CA TRP A 322 18.15 44.77 10.69
C TRP A 322 19.28 45.74 10.31
N ASP A 323 20.50 45.24 10.14
CA ASP A 323 21.64 46.01 9.63
C ASP A 323 21.63 46.02 8.08
N PHE A 324 20.76 46.86 7.51
CA PHE A 324 20.71 47.14 6.06
C PHE A 324 21.48 48.40 5.63
#